data_AF-A0A091QRS0-F1
#
_entry.id   AF-A0A091QRS0-F1
#
_cell.length_a   1.000
_cell.length_b   1.000
_cell.length_c   1.000
_cell.angle_alpha   90.00
_cell.angle_beta   90.00
_cell.angle_gamma   90.00
#
_symmetry.space_group_name_H-M   'P 1'
#
loop_
_entity.id
_entity.type
_entity.pdbx_description
1 polymer ?
#
loop_
_entity_poly.entity_id
_entity_poly.type
_entity_poly.pdbx_seq_one_letter_code
_entity_poly.pdbx_strand_id
1 'polypeptide(L)'
;RSILQVLNSNTGAWSCVCPDHFDLQLAKAACEQMGYSSTPAFRAVEVGTGQPLPAREVVLSNGSLQVPEPGRKCLSGLVVSLFCSSCGESTRTRGVLGGSPAAIEAWPWQVSLQYRKEHICGGSIIDPSWVLTAAHCFKNNPVIQSWRVKAGSNLLSGTATLAVEKVFLAEVMPASAKDNDIALVKLRAPLRVSDSIKPICLPYFDEELAPGTPLWVIGWGYTQEHGE
;
A
#
# COMPACT_ATOMS: atom_id res chain seq x y z
N ARG A 1 13.01 -3.92 -1.80
CA ARG A 1 13.34 -3.55 -3.20
C ARG A 1 12.22 -4.07 -4.08
N SER A 2 11.63 -3.28 -5.00
CA SER A 2 10.50 -3.75 -5.82
C SER A 2 10.92 -4.60 -7.02
N ILE A 3 11.77 -5.61 -6.81
CA ILE A 3 12.26 -6.48 -7.91
C ILE A 3 11.10 -7.36 -8.38
N LEU A 4 10.78 -7.27 -9.67
CA LEU A 4 9.74 -8.10 -10.27
C LEU A 4 10.24 -9.54 -10.43
N GLN A 5 9.48 -10.47 -9.87
CA GLN A 5 9.72 -11.90 -9.96
C GLN A 5 8.51 -12.58 -10.59
N VAL A 6 8.78 -13.65 -11.34
CA VAL A 6 7.76 -14.47 -11.99
C VAL A 6 7.95 -15.93 -11.60
N LEU A 7 6.84 -16.62 -11.30
CA LEU A 7 6.81 -18.04 -11.02
C LEU A 7 6.50 -18.80 -12.32
N ASN A 8 7.37 -19.73 -12.71
CA ASN A 8 7.03 -20.70 -13.75
C ASN A 8 6.16 -21.81 -13.11
N SER A 9 4.89 -21.88 -13.50
CA SER A 9 3.93 -22.85 -12.94
C SER A 9 4.25 -24.31 -13.26
N ASN A 10 4.97 -24.58 -14.35
CA ASN A 10 5.32 -25.93 -14.78
C ASN A 10 6.48 -26.49 -13.95
N THR A 11 7.45 -25.64 -13.61
CA THR A 11 8.68 -26.04 -12.89
C THR A 11 8.67 -25.69 -11.41
N GLY A 12 7.78 -24.79 -10.98
CA GLY A 12 7.77 -24.23 -9.62
C GLY A 12 8.93 -23.26 -9.32
N ALA A 13 9.74 -22.93 -10.34
CA ALA A 13 10.92 -22.08 -10.17
C ALA A 13 10.57 -20.59 -10.29
N TRP A 14 11.11 -19.79 -9.38
CA TRP A 14 11.07 -18.32 -9.46
C TRP A 14 12.22 -17.80 -10.32
N SER A 15 11.99 -16.70 -11.03
CA SER A 15 13.01 -15.98 -11.79
C SER A 15 12.80 -14.48 -11.67
N CYS A 16 13.89 -13.71 -11.68
CA CYS A 16 13.80 -12.26 -11.82
C CYS A 16 13.45 -11.90 -13.27
N VAL A 17 12.77 -10.78 -13.47
CA VAL A 17 12.43 -10.30 -14.82
C VAL A 17 13.56 -9.47 -15.40
N CYS A 18 14.00 -9.82 -16.61
CA CYS A 18 15.01 -9.11 -17.39
C CYS A 18 14.45 -7.83 -18.02
N PRO A 19 15.19 -6.70 -18.04
CA PRO A 19 14.71 -5.45 -18.61
C PRO A 19 14.82 -5.33 -20.14
N ASP A 20 15.62 -6.17 -20.82
CA ASP A 20 16.01 -5.98 -22.24
C ASP A 20 14.83 -5.79 -23.22
N HIS A 21 13.72 -6.49 -22.99
CA HIS A 21 12.48 -6.40 -23.77
C HIS A 21 11.26 -6.12 -22.89
N PHE A 22 11.49 -5.55 -21.70
CA PHE A 22 10.41 -5.24 -20.77
C PHE A 22 9.86 -3.85 -21.06
N ASP A 23 8.57 -3.76 -21.35
CA ASP A 23 7.90 -2.53 -21.74
C ASP A 23 6.71 -2.21 -20.83
N LEU A 24 6.02 -1.11 -21.13
CA LEU A 24 4.88 -0.65 -20.35
C LEU A 24 3.70 -1.63 -20.42
N GLN A 25 3.56 -2.41 -21.50
CA GLN A 25 2.49 -3.41 -21.63
C GLN A 25 2.73 -4.57 -20.66
N LEU A 26 3.96 -5.08 -20.58
CA LEU A 26 4.35 -6.11 -19.63
C LEU A 26 4.28 -5.59 -18.18
N ALA A 27 4.72 -4.35 -17.93
CA ALA A 27 4.59 -3.70 -16.63
C ALA A 27 3.13 -3.60 -16.17
N LYS A 28 2.23 -3.19 -17.07
CA LYS A 28 0.80 -3.07 -16.79
C LYS A 28 0.17 -4.42 -16.49
N ALA A 29 0.43 -5.43 -17.32
CA ALA A 29 -0.08 -6.77 -17.09
C ALA A 29 0.44 -7.40 -15.78
N ALA A 30 1.69 -7.12 -15.39
CA ALA A 30 2.23 -7.56 -14.10
C ALA A 30 1.49 -6.90 -12.93
N CYS A 31 1.25 -5.59 -13.01
CA CYS A 31 0.53 -4.85 -11.99
C CYS A 31 -0.94 -5.25 -11.88
N GLU A 32 -1.62 -5.48 -13.01
CA GLU A 32 -3.00 -5.97 -13.05
C GLU A 32 -3.14 -7.36 -12.42
N GLN A 33 -2.18 -8.27 -12.67
CA GLN A 33 -2.14 -9.58 -12.01
C GLN A 33 -1.93 -9.47 -10.49
N MET A 34 -1.23 -8.44 -10.02
CA MET A 34 -1.08 -8.13 -8.60
C MET A 34 -2.25 -7.32 -8.03
N GLY A 35 -3.29 -7.02 -8.83
CA GLY A 35 -4.50 -6.32 -8.41
C GLY A 35 -4.46 -4.79 -8.50
N TYR A 36 -3.40 -4.21 -9.06
CA TYR A 36 -3.27 -2.77 -9.26
C TYR A 36 -3.94 -2.32 -10.57
N SER A 37 -4.52 -1.12 -10.55
CA SER A 37 -5.14 -0.50 -11.73
C SER A 37 -4.46 0.82 -12.16
N SER A 38 -3.45 1.25 -11.41
CA SER A 38 -2.66 2.45 -11.67
C SER A 38 -1.68 2.26 -12.83
N THR A 39 -1.24 3.38 -13.40
CA THR A 39 -0.19 3.37 -14.43
C THR A 39 1.14 3.03 -13.76
N PRO A 40 1.82 1.94 -14.17
CA PRO A 40 3.05 1.52 -13.52
C PRO A 40 4.24 2.35 -13.98
N ALA A 41 5.27 2.39 -13.15
CA ALA A 41 6.61 2.83 -13.51
C ALA A 41 7.60 1.69 -13.29
N PHE A 42 8.68 1.64 -14.06
CA PHE A 42 9.72 0.62 -13.88
C PHE A 42 11.09 1.17 -14.24
N ARG A 43 12.13 0.52 -13.70
CA ARG A 43 13.54 0.82 -14.01
C ARG A 43 14.40 -0.43 -13.94
N ALA A 44 15.48 -0.45 -14.70
CA ALA A 44 16.50 -1.49 -14.59
C ALA A 44 17.40 -1.21 -13.37
N VAL A 45 17.68 -2.23 -12.56
CA VAL A 45 18.53 -2.14 -11.36
C VAL A 45 19.46 -3.35 -11.26
N GLU A 46 20.57 -3.17 -10.56
CA GLU A 46 21.50 -4.26 -10.24
C GLU A 46 20.94 -5.16 -9.12
N VAL A 47 21.25 -6.46 -9.20
CA VAL A 47 20.93 -7.43 -8.15
C VAL A 47 21.99 -7.30 -7.05
N GLY A 48 21.62 -6.83 -5.87
CA GLY A 48 22.57 -6.77 -4.74
C GLY A 48 22.95 -8.16 -4.22
N THR A 49 24.06 -8.21 -3.49
CA THR A 49 24.63 -9.42 -2.89
C THR A 49 23.63 -10.06 -1.91
N GLY A 50 23.08 -11.24 -2.25
CA GLY A 50 22.17 -11.93 -1.33
C GLY A 50 21.33 -13.06 -1.90
N GLN A 51 20.90 -13.02 -3.16
CA GLN A 51 20.22 -14.14 -3.85
C GLN A 51 19.93 -13.75 -5.31
N PRO A 52 20.67 -14.24 -6.32
CA PRO A 52 20.37 -13.91 -7.70
C PRO A 52 19.49 -15.02 -8.26
N LEU A 53 18.17 -14.89 -8.11
CA LEU A 53 17.29 -15.61 -9.02
C LEU A 53 17.69 -15.23 -10.46
N PRO A 54 17.79 -16.20 -11.38
CA PRO A 54 18.26 -15.92 -12.73
C PRO A 54 17.31 -14.90 -13.40
N ALA A 55 17.89 -13.89 -14.03
CA ALA A 55 17.13 -12.95 -14.84
C ALA A 55 16.68 -13.63 -16.15
N ARG A 56 15.37 -13.62 -16.41
CA ARG A 56 14.75 -14.21 -17.60
C ARG A 56 13.87 -13.18 -18.29
N GLU A 57 13.87 -13.20 -19.62
CA GLU A 57 12.85 -12.47 -20.37
C GLU A 57 11.48 -13.09 -20.11
N VAL A 58 10.45 -12.25 -20.19
CA VAL A 58 9.05 -12.64 -20.02
C VAL A 58 8.25 -12.23 -21.24
N VAL A 59 7.20 -12.99 -21.51
CA VAL A 59 6.22 -12.70 -22.55
C VAL A 59 4.82 -12.65 -21.95
N LEU A 60 3.93 -11.92 -22.59
CA LEU A 60 2.51 -11.92 -22.24
C LEU A 60 1.80 -13.06 -22.98
N SER A 61 1.21 -13.98 -22.24
CA SER A 61 0.42 -15.10 -22.78
C SER A 61 -0.90 -15.19 -22.04
N ASN A 62 -2.02 -15.08 -22.76
CA ASN A 62 -3.38 -15.07 -22.18
C ASN A 62 -3.56 -14.08 -21.01
N GLY A 63 -2.94 -12.90 -21.10
CA GLY A 63 -3.01 -11.88 -20.05
C GLY A 63 -2.13 -12.12 -18.83
N SER A 64 -1.33 -13.20 -18.81
CA SER A 64 -0.38 -13.50 -17.73
C SER A 64 1.07 -13.43 -18.19
N LEU A 65 1.96 -13.04 -17.29
CA LEU A 65 3.39 -13.01 -17.57
C LEU A 65 3.94 -14.44 -17.46
N GLN A 66 4.61 -14.89 -18.51
CA GLN A 66 5.20 -16.22 -18.55
C GLN A 66 6.66 -16.14 -18.98
N VAL A 67 7.47 -17.05 -18.45
CA VAL A 67 8.83 -17.27 -18.95
C VAL A 67 8.71 -18.17 -20.19
N PRO A 68 9.14 -17.73 -21.38
CA PRO A 68 9.08 -18.56 -22.57
C PRO A 68 9.97 -19.81 -22.41
N GLU A 69 9.59 -20.91 -23.05
CA GLU A 69 10.39 -22.14 -23.09
C GLU A 69 10.77 -22.48 -24.55
N PRO A 70 12.08 -22.54 -24.91
CA PRO A 70 13.24 -22.35 -24.03
C PRO A 70 13.44 -20.88 -23.61
N GLY A 71 13.84 -20.67 -22.35
CA GLY A 71 14.01 -19.35 -21.77
C GLY A 71 15.16 -18.57 -22.41
N ARG A 72 14.87 -17.36 -22.87
CA ARG A 72 15.90 -16.42 -23.37
C ARG A 72 16.78 -15.94 -22.22
N LYS A 73 18.06 -15.74 -22.50
CA LYS A 73 19.05 -15.22 -21.53
C LYS A 73 18.95 -13.70 -21.48
N CYS A 74 19.03 -13.14 -20.29
CA CYS A 74 19.15 -11.69 -20.10
C CYS A 74 20.57 -11.23 -20.48
N LEU A 75 20.68 -10.31 -21.45
CA LEU A 75 21.97 -9.80 -21.94
C LEU A 75 22.51 -8.69 -21.04
N SER A 76 21.64 -7.84 -20.48
CA SER A 76 22.07 -6.75 -19.59
C SER A 76 22.57 -7.24 -18.23
N GLY A 77 22.12 -8.41 -17.76
CA GLY A 77 22.39 -8.89 -16.40
C GLY A 77 21.68 -8.08 -15.30
N LEU A 78 20.83 -7.12 -15.67
CA LEU A 78 20.02 -6.31 -14.77
C LEU A 78 18.66 -6.97 -14.52
N VAL A 79 17.91 -6.41 -13.57
CA VAL A 79 16.54 -6.85 -13.26
C VAL A 79 15.57 -5.67 -13.24
N VAL A 80 14.30 -5.96 -13.47
CA VAL A 80 13.22 -4.98 -13.42
C VAL A 80 12.85 -4.67 -11.97
N SER A 81 12.93 -3.39 -11.59
CA SER A 81 12.24 -2.84 -10.42
C SER A 81 10.92 -2.24 -10.87
N LEU A 82 9.79 -2.82 -10.45
CA LEU A 82 8.43 -2.42 -10.86
C LEU A 82 7.70 -1.67 -9.73
N PHE A 83 7.06 -0.57 -10.07
CA PHE A 83 6.23 0.24 -9.17
C PHE A 83 4.82 0.29 -9.74
N CYS A 84 3.89 -0.43 -9.12
CA CYS A 84 2.52 -0.49 -9.62
C CYS A 84 1.68 0.72 -9.22
N SER A 85 2.05 1.44 -8.16
CA SER A 85 1.39 2.65 -7.68
C SER A 85 2.41 3.65 -7.14
N SER A 86 2.20 4.95 -7.37
CA SER A 86 2.93 6.03 -6.68
C SER A 86 2.46 6.10 -5.22
N CYS A 87 3.36 5.90 -4.26
CA CYS A 87 3.05 5.90 -2.82
C CYS A 87 4.18 6.53 -2.00
N GLY A 88 3.89 6.93 -0.76
CA GLY A 88 4.89 7.39 0.20
C GLY A 88 5.48 8.78 -0.09
N GLU A 89 4.96 9.48 -1.10
CA GLU A 89 5.34 10.86 -1.39
C GLU A 89 4.76 11.83 -0.35
N SER A 90 5.62 12.65 0.23
CA SER A 90 5.25 13.65 1.24
C SER A 90 6.08 14.91 1.04
N THR A 91 5.48 16.08 1.29
CA THR A 91 6.17 17.38 1.25
C THR A 91 6.97 17.66 2.54
N ARG A 92 6.99 16.71 3.49
CA ARG A 92 7.60 16.90 4.80
C ARG A 92 9.12 17.10 4.73
N THR A 93 9.59 18.21 5.28
CA THR A 93 11.00 18.43 5.64
C THR A 93 11.34 17.75 6.97
N ARG A 94 12.52 17.13 7.09
CA ARG A 94 12.97 16.44 8.33
C ARG A 94 12.93 17.39 9.54
N GLY A 95 12.39 16.92 10.67
CA GLY A 95 12.79 17.41 12.00
C GLY A 95 11.73 18.03 12.90
N VAL A 96 10.66 17.32 13.26
CA VAL A 96 9.82 17.76 14.41
C VAL A 96 9.58 16.61 15.38
N LEU A 97 10.26 16.64 16.52
CA LEU A 97 10.03 15.73 17.66
C LEU A 97 9.09 16.44 18.65
N GLY A 98 8.12 15.75 19.24
CA GLY A 98 7.33 16.25 20.38
C GLY A 98 5.84 16.55 20.15
N GLY A 99 5.25 16.17 19.01
CA GLY A 99 3.82 16.40 18.74
C GLY A 99 3.53 17.87 18.44
N SER A 100 3.24 18.18 17.18
CA SER A 100 2.89 19.53 16.74
C SER A 100 1.78 19.44 15.70
N PRO A 101 0.98 20.51 15.51
CA PRO A 101 0.05 20.57 14.40
C PRO A 101 0.75 20.24 13.08
N ALA A 102 0.27 19.18 12.42
CA ALA A 102 0.81 18.75 11.14
C ALA A 102 -0.09 19.22 9.99
N ALA A 103 0.53 19.73 8.92
CA ALA A 103 -0.14 19.96 7.66
C ALA A 103 -0.53 18.61 7.02
N ILE A 104 -1.68 18.54 6.36
CA ILE A 104 -2.13 17.28 5.75
C ILE A 104 -1.21 16.85 4.60
N GLU A 105 -0.58 17.79 3.91
CA GLU A 105 0.38 17.57 2.83
C GLU A 105 1.67 16.88 3.32
N ALA A 106 1.98 16.99 4.61
CA ALA A 106 3.09 16.25 5.22
C ALA A 106 2.74 14.77 5.45
N TRP A 107 1.46 14.44 5.56
CA TRP A 107 0.95 13.10 5.84
C TRP A 107 -0.31 12.79 5.01
N PRO A 108 -0.22 12.84 3.67
CA PRO A 108 -1.39 12.88 2.79
C PRO A 108 -2.18 11.57 2.75
N TRP A 109 -1.66 10.51 3.37
CA TRP A 109 -2.33 9.23 3.57
C TRP A 109 -3.23 9.20 4.81
N GLN A 110 -3.08 10.14 5.75
CA GLN A 110 -3.86 10.16 6.98
C GLN A 110 -5.34 10.41 6.69
N VAL A 111 -6.19 9.55 7.25
CA VAL A 111 -7.65 9.75 7.20
C VAL A 111 -8.28 9.66 8.57
N SER A 112 -9.44 10.30 8.70
CA SER A 112 -10.35 10.17 9.83
C SER A 112 -11.50 9.26 9.43
N LEU A 113 -11.65 8.15 10.15
CA LEU A 113 -12.82 7.27 10.05
C LEU A 113 -13.89 7.80 10.99
N GLN A 114 -15.03 8.17 10.41
CA GLN A 114 -16.12 8.80 11.12
C GLN A 114 -17.35 7.91 11.13
N TYR A 115 -17.96 7.72 12.30
CA TYR A 115 -19.24 7.04 12.46
C TYR A 115 -20.26 8.07 12.93
N ARG A 116 -21.40 8.19 12.22
CA ARG A 116 -22.44 9.18 12.54
C ARG A 116 -21.91 10.62 12.68
N LYS A 117 -20.91 10.99 11.86
CA LYS A 117 -20.20 12.29 11.81
C LYS A 117 -19.21 12.55 12.95
N GLU A 118 -18.97 11.59 13.83
CA GLU A 118 -17.97 11.69 14.90
C GLU A 118 -16.71 10.91 14.53
N HIS A 119 -15.54 11.45 14.87
CA HIS A 119 -14.27 10.74 14.69
C HIS A 119 -14.20 9.55 15.65
N ILE A 120 -13.90 8.36 15.10
CA ILE A 120 -13.72 7.13 15.89
C ILE A 120 -12.27 6.66 15.82
N CYS A 121 -11.69 6.63 14.62
CA CYS A 121 -10.36 6.06 14.40
C CYS A 121 -9.60 6.80 13.31
N GLY A 122 -8.27 6.62 13.30
CA GLY A 122 -7.42 6.93 12.16
C GLY A 122 -7.42 5.80 11.12
N GLY A 123 -6.88 6.10 9.95
CA GLY A 123 -6.55 5.12 8.92
C GLY A 123 -5.51 5.68 7.95
N SER A 124 -4.99 4.81 7.09
CA SER A 124 -4.03 5.18 6.03
C SER A 124 -4.57 4.82 4.66
N ILE A 125 -4.53 5.75 3.72
CA ILE A 125 -4.79 5.46 2.29
C ILE A 125 -3.67 4.56 1.80
N ILE A 126 -4.01 3.40 1.24
CA ILE A 126 -3.04 2.48 0.61
C ILE A 126 -3.25 2.38 -0.91
N ASP A 127 -4.43 2.79 -1.39
CA ASP A 127 -4.82 2.88 -2.79
C ASP A 127 -6.00 3.87 -2.92
N PRO A 128 -6.27 4.50 -4.08
CA PRO A 128 -7.41 5.42 -4.23
C PRO A 128 -8.75 4.88 -3.73
N SER A 129 -8.98 3.56 -3.79
CA SER A 129 -10.23 2.95 -3.31
C SER A 129 -10.13 2.28 -1.93
N TRP A 130 -8.95 2.29 -1.28
CA TRP A 130 -8.70 1.50 -0.08
C TRP A 130 -8.02 2.27 1.04
N VAL A 131 -8.55 2.09 2.24
CA VAL A 131 -7.96 2.55 3.50
C VAL A 131 -7.64 1.36 4.38
N LEU A 132 -6.44 1.32 4.93
CA LEU A 132 -6.00 0.40 5.96
C LEU A 132 -6.25 1.00 7.35
N THR A 133 -6.78 0.20 8.27
CA THR A 133 -7.04 0.60 9.66
C THR A 133 -7.06 -0.62 10.58
N ALA A 134 -7.46 -0.44 11.83
CA ALA A 134 -7.60 -1.48 12.83
C ALA A 134 -8.98 -2.13 12.81
N ALA A 135 -9.06 -3.43 13.11
CA ALA A 135 -10.32 -4.17 13.18
C ALA A 135 -11.19 -3.71 14.36
N HIS A 136 -10.57 -3.33 15.47
CA HIS A 136 -11.30 -2.91 16.67
C HIS A 136 -12.18 -1.66 16.46
N CYS A 137 -11.86 -0.83 15.46
CA CYS A 137 -12.64 0.38 15.13
C CYS A 137 -14.11 0.08 14.81
N PHE A 138 -14.42 -1.13 14.35
CA PHE A 138 -15.75 -1.53 13.90
C PHE A 138 -16.55 -2.34 14.92
N LYS A 139 -15.96 -2.77 16.04
CA LYS A 139 -16.59 -3.68 17.02
C LYS A 139 -17.93 -3.17 17.56
N ASN A 140 -18.03 -1.87 17.85
CA ASN A 140 -19.24 -1.26 18.44
C ASN A 140 -20.09 -0.47 17.43
N ASN A 141 -19.69 -0.46 16.15
CA ASN A 141 -20.25 0.42 15.12
C ASN A 141 -20.58 -0.40 13.85
N PRO A 142 -21.55 -1.33 13.90
CA PRO A 142 -21.75 -2.33 12.84
C PRO A 142 -22.41 -1.78 11.56
N VAL A 143 -23.03 -0.59 11.61
CA VAL A 143 -23.81 -0.05 10.48
C VAL A 143 -22.88 0.63 9.47
N ILE A 144 -22.46 -0.10 8.43
CA ILE A 144 -21.55 0.38 7.38
C ILE A 144 -22.02 1.69 6.72
N GLN A 145 -23.32 1.86 6.50
CA GLN A 145 -23.88 3.07 5.87
C GLN A 145 -23.70 4.33 6.73
N SER A 146 -23.43 4.17 8.04
CA SER A 146 -23.15 5.28 8.96
C SER A 146 -21.66 5.65 9.00
N TRP A 147 -20.79 4.89 8.33
CA TRP A 147 -19.36 5.16 8.23
C TRP A 147 -19.03 6.08 7.06
N ARG A 148 -18.10 7.00 7.32
CA ARG A 148 -17.56 7.96 6.37
C ARG A 148 -16.05 8.02 6.53
N VAL A 149 -15.35 8.30 5.43
CA VAL A 149 -13.90 8.56 5.44
C VAL A 149 -13.68 10.03 5.12
N LYS A 150 -12.87 10.70 5.93
CA LYS A 150 -12.40 12.05 5.65
C LYS A 150 -10.90 12.05 5.35
N ALA A 151 -10.53 12.57 4.19
CA ALA A 151 -9.17 12.64 3.68
C ALA A 151 -8.87 14.08 3.20
N GLY A 152 -7.58 14.43 3.07
CA GLY A 152 -7.18 15.71 2.49
C GLY A 152 -7.39 16.93 3.38
N SER A 153 -7.62 16.75 4.68
CA SER A 153 -7.71 17.83 5.66
C SER A 153 -7.20 17.40 7.03
N ASN A 154 -6.56 18.31 7.74
CA ASN A 154 -6.21 18.17 9.16
C ASN A 154 -7.37 18.52 10.10
N LEU A 155 -8.51 19.02 9.59
CA LEU A 155 -9.70 19.35 10.38
C LEU A 155 -10.67 18.16 10.44
N LEU A 156 -11.19 17.85 11.63
CA LEU A 156 -12.25 16.84 11.78
C LEU A 156 -13.62 17.36 11.33
N SER A 157 -13.88 18.66 11.48
CA SER A 157 -15.14 19.33 11.14
C SER A 157 -15.33 19.60 9.63
N GLY A 158 -16.56 19.54 9.13
CA GLY A 158 -16.90 19.80 7.73
C GLY A 158 -17.66 18.64 7.08
N THR A 159 -18.17 18.86 5.87
CA THR A 159 -19.10 17.93 5.20
C THR A 159 -18.46 17.08 4.10
N ALA A 160 -17.30 17.48 3.58
CA ALA A 160 -16.56 16.75 2.56
C ALA A 160 -16.03 15.42 3.14
N THR A 161 -16.73 14.34 2.81
CA THR A 161 -16.44 12.97 3.27
C THR A 161 -16.80 11.98 2.17
N LEU A 162 -16.18 10.81 2.19
CA LEU A 162 -16.44 9.72 1.26
C LEU A 162 -17.26 8.61 1.92
N ALA A 163 -18.14 7.98 1.14
CA ALA A 163 -18.93 6.84 1.61
C ALA A 163 -18.08 5.57 1.66
N VAL A 164 -18.28 4.77 2.70
CA VAL A 164 -17.75 3.41 2.77
C VAL A 164 -18.68 2.46 2.00
N GLU A 165 -18.11 1.63 1.14
CA GLU A 165 -18.82 0.54 0.44
C GLU A 165 -18.85 -0.72 1.31
N LYS A 166 -17.69 -1.12 1.82
CA LYS A 166 -17.52 -2.36 2.57
C LYS A 166 -16.32 -2.28 3.50
N VAL A 167 -16.38 -3.02 4.61
CA VAL A 167 -15.27 -3.24 5.53
C VAL A 167 -14.93 -4.72 5.55
N PHE A 168 -13.64 -5.03 5.50
CA PHE A 168 -13.09 -6.38 5.59
C PHE A 168 -12.26 -6.45 6.85
N LEU A 169 -12.67 -7.29 7.79
CA LEU A 169 -11.95 -7.53 9.03
C LEU A 169 -11.03 -8.74 8.80
N ALA A 170 -9.78 -8.66 9.26
CA ALA A 170 -8.95 -9.85 9.31
C ALA A 170 -9.42 -10.74 10.46
N GLU A 171 -9.97 -11.91 10.13
CA GLU A 171 -10.31 -12.94 11.10
C GLU A 171 -9.36 -14.13 10.93
N VAL A 172 -8.69 -14.55 12.01
CA VAL A 172 -8.08 -15.87 12.07
C VAL A 172 -8.76 -16.64 13.19
N MET A 173 -9.44 -17.72 12.83
CA MET A 173 -9.82 -18.75 13.79
C MET A 173 -8.69 -19.79 13.90
N PRO A 174 -8.28 -20.21 15.10
CA PRO A 174 -8.83 -19.87 16.41
C PRO A 174 -8.04 -18.77 17.15
N ALA A 175 -8.80 -17.73 17.50
CA ALA A 175 -8.54 -16.58 18.38
C ALA A 175 -7.49 -16.72 19.49
N SER A 176 -6.31 -16.14 19.28
CA SER A 176 -5.69 -15.26 20.27
C SER A 176 -6.19 -13.83 19.98
N ALA A 177 -6.83 -13.20 20.97
CA ALA A 177 -7.58 -11.94 20.81
C ALA A 177 -6.72 -10.69 20.48
N LYS A 178 -5.42 -10.85 20.22
CA LYS A 178 -4.47 -9.76 19.95
C LYS A 178 -3.72 -9.86 18.62
N ASP A 179 -3.82 -10.97 17.89
CA ASP A 179 -2.83 -11.24 16.84
C ASP A 179 -3.19 -10.70 15.45
N ASN A 180 -4.38 -10.11 15.24
CA ASN A 180 -4.80 -9.58 13.93
C ASN A 180 -5.73 -8.36 14.04
N ASP A 181 -5.27 -7.27 14.63
CA ASP A 181 -6.05 -6.02 14.69
C ASP A 181 -5.90 -5.17 13.42
N ILE A 182 -6.34 -5.71 12.28
CA ILE A 182 -6.21 -5.10 10.97
C ILE A 182 -7.50 -5.23 10.15
N ALA A 183 -7.85 -4.17 9.44
CA ALA A 183 -9.03 -4.11 8.57
C ALA A 183 -8.79 -3.26 7.33
N LEU A 184 -9.48 -3.62 6.25
CA LEU A 184 -9.53 -2.85 5.01
C LEU A 184 -10.91 -2.22 4.83
N VAL A 185 -10.92 -0.94 4.51
CA VAL A 185 -12.12 -0.16 4.18
C VAL A 185 -12.10 0.14 2.70
N LYS A 186 -13.11 -0.38 1.98
CA LYS A 186 -13.33 -0.08 0.56
C LYS A 186 -14.23 1.15 0.44
N LEU A 187 -13.76 2.16 -0.29
CA LEU A 187 -14.52 3.38 -0.58
C LEU A 187 -15.48 3.15 -1.75
N ARG A 188 -16.68 3.74 -1.67
CA ARG A 188 -17.69 3.65 -2.73
C ARG A 188 -17.27 4.36 -4.03
N ALA A 189 -16.39 5.35 -3.91
CA ALA A 189 -15.77 6.03 -5.05
C ALA A 189 -14.29 6.24 -4.74
N PRO A 190 -13.40 6.10 -5.75
CA PRO A 190 -11.98 6.33 -5.55
C PRO A 190 -11.70 7.78 -5.17
N LEU A 191 -10.71 7.96 -4.30
CA LEU A 191 -10.10 9.23 -3.98
C LEU A 191 -9.47 9.85 -5.23
N ARG A 192 -9.54 11.18 -5.32
CA ARG A 192 -8.78 11.94 -6.31
C ARG A 192 -7.43 12.29 -5.69
N VAL A 193 -6.36 11.73 -6.25
CA VAL A 193 -4.99 11.99 -5.79
C VAL A 193 -4.67 13.48 -5.95
N SER A 194 -4.06 14.06 -4.92
CA SER A 194 -3.61 15.46 -4.85
C SER A 194 -2.43 15.58 -3.88
N ASP A 195 -1.88 16.78 -3.69
CA ASP A 195 -0.80 16.99 -2.71
C ASP A 195 -1.21 16.70 -1.26
N SER A 196 -2.50 16.76 -0.95
CA SER A 196 -3.07 16.45 0.37
C SER A 196 -3.69 15.05 0.46
N ILE A 197 -3.75 14.29 -0.65
CA ILE A 197 -4.37 12.97 -0.71
C ILE A 197 -3.47 12.04 -1.55
N LYS A 198 -2.66 11.22 -0.89
CA LYS A 198 -1.76 10.25 -1.53
C LYS A 198 -1.69 8.96 -0.71
N PRO A 199 -1.50 7.79 -1.33
CA PRO A 199 -1.33 6.55 -0.60
C PRO A 199 0.04 6.46 0.08
N ILE A 200 0.11 5.75 1.21
CA ILE A 200 1.37 5.30 1.81
C ILE A 200 1.81 3.98 1.18
N CYS A 201 3.12 3.73 1.14
CA CYS A 201 3.63 2.42 0.74
C CYS A 201 3.47 1.41 1.88
N LEU A 202 3.21 0.16 1.52
CA LEU A 202 3.31 -0.97 2.44
C LEU A 202 4.76 -1.49 2.46
N PRO A 203 5.22 -2.03 3.61
CA PRO A 203 6.53 -2.68 3.68
C PRO A 203 6.56 -3.93 2.80
N TYR A 204 7.76 -4.38 2.43
CA TYR A 204 7.90 -5.69 1.80
C TYR A 204 7.65 -6.81 2.82
N PHE A 205 7.24 -7.98 2.35
CA PHE A 205 6.91 -9.12 3.22
C PHE A 205 8.13 -9.61 4.04
N ASP A 206 9.34 -9.36 3.54
CA ASP A 206 10.64 -9.70 4.12
C ASP A 206 11.35 -8.48 4.72
N GLU A 207 10.69 -7.33 4.80
CA GLU A 207 11.26 -6.14 5.39
C GLU A 207 11.24 -6.21 6.92
N GLU A 208 12.42 -6.21 7.53
CA GLU A 208 12.57 -6.17 8.98
C GLU A 208 12.80 -4.73 9.47
N LEU A 209 12.02 -4.31 10.46
CA LEU A 209 12.21 -3.04 11.14
C LEU A 209 13.22 -3.20 12.29
N ALA A 210 14.41 -2.62 12.13
CA ALA A 210 15.45 -2.69 13.16
C ALA A 210 14.98 -2.01 14.47
N PRO A 211 15.21 -2.62 15.65
CA PRO A 211 14.89 -2.00 16.93
C PRO A 211 15.56 -0.62 17.08
N GLY A 212 14.82 0.34 17.63
CA GLY A 212 15.31 1.72 17.79
C GLY A 212 15.23 2.57 16.52
N THR A 213 14.73 2.04 15.39
CA THR A 213 14.46 2.85 14.21
C THR A 213 13.44 3.95 14.56
N PRO A 214 13.79 5.23 14.38
CA PRO A 214 12.86 6.32 14.67
C PRO A 214 11.69 6.31 13.68
N LEU A 215 10.47 6.24 14.21
CA LEU A 215 9.22 6.22 13.45
C LEU A 215 8.35 7.43 13.75
N TRP A 216 7.29 7.58 12.95
CA TRP A 216 6.31 8.64 13.08
C TRP A 216 4.93 8.05 13.34
N VAL A 217 4.25 8.61 14.32
CA VAL A 217 2.84 8.32 14.61
C VAL A 217 2.07 9.62 14.43
N ILE A 218 0.93 9.52 13.74
CA ILE A 218 0.09 10.64 13.36
C ILE A 218 -1.37 10.28 13.62
N GLY A 219 -2.17 11.28 13.98
CA GLY A 219 -3.59 11.10 14.25
C GLY A 219 -4.18 12.25 15.06
N TRP A 220 -5.45 12.11 15.40
CA TRP A 220 -6.20 13.03 16.28
C TRP A 220 -6.49 12.40 17.64
N GLY A 221 -5.77 11.33 18.00
CA GLY A 221 -5.88 10.70 19.29
C GLY A 221 -5.41 11.62 20.42
N TYR A 222 -5.81 11.28 21.63
CA TYR A 222 -5.43 12.04 22.81
C TYR A 222 -3.91 12.11 22.99
N THR A 223 -3.41 13.30 23.31
CA THR A 223 -1.98 13.55 23.55
C THR A 223 -1.55 13.21 24.98
N GLN A 224 -2.48 12.77 25.84
CA GLN A 224 -2.25 12.38 27.22
C GLN A 224 -2.89 11.01 27.50
N GLU A 225 -2.25 10.20 28.36
CA GLU A 225 -2.66 8.82 28.72
C GLU A 225 -4.09 8.71 29.28
N HIS A 226 -4.74 9.82 29.63
CA HIS A 226 -6.09 9.87 30.21
C HIS A 226 -7.11 10.68 29.42
N GLY A 227 -6.78 11.10 28.20
CA GLY A 227 -7.80 11.62 27.30
C GLY A 227 -8.33 13.02 27.63
N GLU A 228 -7.44 13.94 27.99
CA GLU A 228 -7.69 15.39 27.99
C GLU A 228 -6.78 16.10 26.98
#